data_AF-A0A6N8VV61-F1
#
_entry.id   AF-A0A6N8VV61-F1
#
_cell.length_a   1.000
_cell.length_b   1.000
_cell.length_c   1.000
_cell.angle_alpha   90.00
_cell.angle_beta   90.00
_cell.angle_gamma   90.00
#
_symmetry.space_group_name_H-M   'P 1'
#
loop_
_entity.id
_entity.type
_entity.pdbx_description
1 polymer ?
#
loop_
_entity_poly.entity_id
_entity_poly.type
_entity_poly.pdbx_seq_one_letter_code
_entity_poly.pdbx_strand_id
1 'polypeptide(L)'
;MSASFMISRPVSSSDFTKYSLLSTMSVKPSSVVSIASRCVVVIDRLLGMESACGPEEEPFGLVVDWLGSGTSRSEFDRIPFRNCLFGDVLSCGQECLSHVELSTEGGRPSNRYTAFTFETGGGAPMLGTRLRQARLAAGLSLEGLAAKLEHPISKQALSKYEKGLAQPNPTRISDIAQALNVTASSLLTEEAIEIRWEAFRKHANLSKARQNQLTAIAQQKLEGEFRLRSLFHLGDWHDLPGPIEVQNVNDCEYAAAALRMHWSLGDRPIDGLLELIEERGGSVIGWHEKWGFDALSGWANRSPILVLNTAVPPDRQRFNAAHELGHLIMEQTGDAKLDEPFAHRFAAAFLVPAEAARRELGTHRRGLDLDELGLLKRRWGLSMQAWIRRARDLDIIGEDLYRSLNIQFRTQGWHRTEPHAYQSSEAPALFRRLVLRALAESMITTEDAESYIPGISQQRSTGRERRASLRELARQSLEERHRMLQGAAVVVDPVETAAWDELPSDETE
;
A
#
# COMPACT_ATOMS: atom_id res chain seq x y z
N MET A 1 34.99 7.48 -38.35
CA MET A 1 35.04 8.44 -37.22
C MET A 1 34.53 7.71 -36.00
N SER A 2 35.40 7.47 -35.02
CA SER A 2 35.03 6.82 -33.75
C SER A 2 34.83 7.92 -32.72
N ALA A 3 33.64 8.06 -32.16
CA ALA A 3 33.41 8.97 -31.03
C ALA A 3 33.76 8.25 -29.73
N SER A 4 34.66 8.82 -28.93
CA SER A 4 34.94 8.35 -27.57
C SER A 4 34.35 9.35 -26.59
N PHE A 5 33.55 8.88 -25.63
CA PHE A 5 32.97 9.72 -24.58
C PHE A 5 33.80 9.55 -23.30
N MET A 6 34.12 10.66 -22.63
CA MET A 6 34.85 10.67 -21.37
C MET A 6 33.96 11.30 -20.30
N ILE A 7 33.73 10.58 -19.20
CA ILE A 7 33.03 11.11 -18.00
C ILE A 7 34.09 11.24 -16.91
N SER A 8 34.34 12.46 -16.44
CA SER A 8 35.26 12.75 -15.33
C SER A 8 34.52 13.40 -14.17
N ARG A 9 34.87 13.03 -12.93
CA ARG A 9 34.51 13.78 -11.72
C ARG A 9 35.67 14.74 -11.38
N PRO A 10 35.42 15.98 -10.94
CA PRO A 10 36.49 16.77 -10.35
C PRO A 10 36.81 16.19 -8.97
N VAL A 11 38.08 15.84 -8.75
CA VAL A 11 38.63 15.60 -7.41
C VAL A 11 39.19 16.93 -6.93
N SER A 12 38.87 17.31 -5.69
CA SER A 12 39.38 18.52 -5.05
C SER A 12 40.91 18.56 -5.06
N SER A 13 41.46 19.69 -5.54
CA SER A 13 42.79 20.25 -5.34
C SER A 13 44.03 19.33 -5.37
N SER A 14 44.95 19.67 -6.29
CA SER A 14 46.36 19.28 -6.42
C SER A 14 46.65 17.79 -6.66
N ASP A 15 46.53 17.35 -7.91
CA ASP A 15 47.66 16.78 -8.68
C ASP A 15 47.17 16.31 -10.06
N PHE A 16 47.60 17.02 -11.11
CA PHE A 16 47.35 16.68 -12.51
C PHE A 16 48.27 15.53 -12.93
N THR A 17 47.79 14.28 -12.87
CA THR A 17 48.07 13.19 -13.84
C THR A 17 47.57 11.84 -13.30
N LYS A 18 46.29 11.51 -13.56
CA LYS A 18 45.78 10.13 -13.78
C LYS A 18 44.27 10.18 -14.00
N TYR A 19 43.82 9.79 -15.18
CA TYR A 19 42.42 9.48 -15.48
C TYR A 19 42.26 7.95 -15.57
N SER A 20 41.24 7.38 -14.92
CA SER A 20 40.89 5.96 -15.08
C SER A 20 39.78 5.79 -16.12
N LEU A 21 40.02 4.97 -17.14
CA LEU A 21 39.04 4.57 -18.16
C LEU A 21 37.96 3.67 -17.55
N LEU A 22 36.69 4.06 -17.65
CA LEU A 22 35.56 3.24 -17.17
C LEU A 22 34.86 2.42 -18.27
N SER A 23 34.93 2.82 -19.56
CA SER A 23 34.45 2.02 -20.71
C SER A 23 34.63 2.79 -22.03
N THR A 24 34.80 2.08 -23.16
CA THR A 24 34.70 2.63 -24.53
C THR A 24 33.58 1.94 -25.30
N MET A 25 32.64 2.71 -25.86
CA MET A 25 31.61 2.21 -26.79
C MET A 25 31.78 2.85 -28.18
N SER A 26 31.63 2.06 -29.24
CA SER A 26 31.68 2.52 -30.63
C SER A 26 30.27 2.54 -31.23
N VAL A 27 29.84 3.67 -31.80
CA VAL A 27 28.46 3.86 -32.27
C VAL A 27 28.44 4.47 -33.68
N LYS A 28 27.49 4.04 -34.53
CA LYS A 28 27.28 4.54 -35.90
C LYS A 28 26.60 5.92 -35.93
N PRO A 29 26.77 6.72 -37.00
CA PRO A 29 26.43 8.16 -37.02
C PRO A 29 24.94 8.52 -36.86
N SER A 30 24.01 7.61 -37.15
CA SER A 30 22.56 7.89 -37.11
C SER A 30 21.94 7.85 -35.70
N SER A 31 22.72 7.51 -34.66
CA SER A 31 22.22 7.29 -33.30
C SER A 31 22.53 8.41 -32.31
N VAL A 32 23.19 9.49 -32.74
CA VAL A 32 23.80 10.49 -31.84
C VAL A 32 22.76 11.37 -31.12
N VAL A 33 21.60 11.65 -31.73
CA VAL A 33 20.56 12.52 -31.15
C VAL A 33 19.77 11.82 -30.04
N SER A 34 19.57 10.51 -30.15
CA SER A 34 18.83 9.70 -29.16
C SER A 34 19.64 9.44 -27.88
N ILE A 35 20.97 9.41 -27.99
CA ILE A 35 21.86 9.18 -26.85
C ILE A 35 22.02 10.46 -26.02
N ALA A 36 22.10 11.63 -26.64
CA ALA A 36 22.19 12.91 -25.92
C ALA A 36 20.98 13.15 -24.99
N SER A 37 19.78 12.85 -25.47
CA SER A 37 18.54 12.99 -24.70
C SER A 37 18.40 11.94 -23.59
N ARG A 38 18.94 10.72 -23.77
CA ARG A 38 18.98 9.70 -22.71
C ARG A 38 20.08 9.95 -21.66
N CYS A 39 21.22 10.52 -22.04
CA CYS A 39 22.29 10.87 -21.09
C CYS A 39 21.87 11.99 -20.14
N VAL A 40 21.10 12.99 -20.61
CA VAL A 40 20.56 14.06 -19.75
C VAL A 40 19.64 13.48 -18.67
N VAL A 41 18.77 12.53 -19.02
CA VAL A 41 17.84 11.87 -18.08
C VAL A 41 18.55 11.00 -17.03
N VAL A 42 19.70 10.38 -17.39
CA VAL A 42 20.47 9.53 -16.47
C VAL A 42 21.27 10.37 -15.47
N ILE A 43 21.77 11.54 -15.89
CA ILE A 43 22.50 12.46 -14.99
C ILE A 43 21.55 13.07 -13.94
N ASP A 44 20.33 13.43 -14.34
CA ASP A 44 19.30 13.96 -13.43
C ASP A 44 18.92 12.95 -12.33
N ARG A 45 18.89 11.65 -12.68
CA ARG A 45 18.65 10.56 -11.72
C ARG A 45 19.83 10.24 -10.81
N LEU A 46 21.07 10.54 -11.20
CA LEU A 46 22.27 10.22 -10.42
C LEU A 46 22.65 11.32 -9.43
N LEU A 47 22.19 12.56 -9.62
CA LEU A 47 22.60 13.69 -8.79
C LEU A 47 21.60 14.10 -7.70
N GLY A 48 20.38 13.56 -7.68
CA GLY A 48 19.48 13.69 -6.51
C GLY A 48 19.36 15.11 -5.94
N MET A 49 19.24 16.13 -6.81
CA MET A 49 19.14 17.52 -6.36
C MET A 49 17.67 17.92 -6.25
N GLU A 50 17.05 17.60 -5.12
CA GLU A 50 15.91 18.36 -4.62
C GLU A 50 16.42 19.70 -4.09
N SER A 51 16.01 20.77 -4.78
CA SER A 51 16.03 22.18 -4.41
C SER A 51 16.50 22.55 -2.99
N ALA A 52 17.76 22.96 -2.88
CA ALA A 52 18.23 23.86 -1.83
C ALA A 52 19.39 24.71 -2.37
N CYS A 53 19.11 25.73 -3.18
CA CYS A 53 20.09 26.76 -3.52
C CYS A 53 19.48 28.15 -3.28
N GLY A 54 20.05 28.87 -2.31
CA GLY A 54 19.85 30.31 -2.12
C GLY A 54 20.48 31.11 -3.27
N PRO A 55 20.29 32.44 -3.29
CA PRO A 55 20.78 33.27 -4.38
C PRO A 55 22.28 33.50 -4.16
N GLU A 56 23.11 33.02 -5.09
CA GLU A 56 24.53 33.39 -5.35
C GLU A 56 25.43 32.17 -5.60
N GLU A 57 25.16 31.33 -6.61
CA GLU A 57 26.22 30.52 -7.25
C GLU A 57 25.94 30.33 -8.76
N GLU A 58 26.98 30.46 -9.59
CA GLU A 58 26.96 30.44 -11.06
C GLU A 58 26.65 29.05 -11.66
N PRO A 59 26.10 28.95 -12.90
CA PRO A 59 25.61 27.68 -13.43
C PRO A 59 26.75 26.70 -13.80
N PHE A 60 26.55 25.43 -13.43
CA PHE A 60 27.39 24.29 -13.82
C PHE A 60 27.47 24.14 -15.34
N GLY A 61 28.67 24.30 -15.92
CA GLY A 61 28.93 24.08 -17.35
C GLY A 61 29.39 22.65 -17.65
N LEU A 62 28.68 21.94 -18.54
CA LEU A 62 29.12 20.67 -19.11
C LEU A 62 30.02 20.95 -20.33
N VAL A 63 31.28 20.53 -20.31
CA VAL A 63 32.20 20.64 -21.46
C VAL A 63 32.21 19.32 -22.24
N VAL A 64 31.80 19.36 -23.51
CA VAL A 64 31.86 18.22 -24.44
C VAL A 64 32.95 18.52 -25.47
N ASP A 65 34.11 17.88 -25.35
CA ASP A 65 35.19 18.04 -26.33
C ASP A 65 35.10 17.01 -27.46
N TRP A 66 35.17 17.49 -28.70
CA TRP A 66 35.16 16.67 -29.92
C TRP A 66 36.59 16.48 -30.42
N LEU A 67 37.25 15.39 -30.01
CA LEU A 67 38.60 15.06 -30.50
C LEU A 67 38.53 14.36 -31.86
N GLY A 68 38.43 15.15 -32.93
CA GLY A 68 38.63 14.73 -34.31
C GLY A 68 39.84 15.44 -34.92
N SER A 69 40.80 14.67 -35.42
CA SER A 69 42.01 15.18 -36.07
C SER A 69 41.68 15.97 -37.36
N GLY A 70 42.08 17.24 -37.39
CA GLY A 70 42.33 17.99 -38.62
C GLY A 70 41.15 18.71 -39.25
N THR A 71 40.75 19.85 -38.67
CA THR A 71 40.18 20.99 -39.42
C THR A 71 40.38 22.29 -38.62
N SER A 72 40.77 23.36 -39.31
CA SER A 72 41.14 24.65 -38.73
C SER A 72 39.97 25.35 -38.03
N ARG A 73 40.32 26.01 -36.94
CA ARG A 73 39.47 26.78 -36.04
C ARG A 73 39.02 28.10 -36.70
N SER A 74 37.95 28.06 -37.47
CA SER A 74 37.17 29.24 -37.91
C SER A 74 35.82 28.76 -38.41
N GLU A 75 34.73 29.41 -37.98
CA GLU A 75 33.31 29.07 -38.24
C GLU A 75 32.64 28.12 -37.23
N PHE A 76 32.51 28.56 -35.97
CA PHE A 76 31.32 28.27 -35.14
C PHE A 76 31.07 29.45 -34.20
N ASP A 77 30.99 30.65 -34.79
CA ASP A 77 30.30 31.78 -34.17
C ASP A 77 28.91 31.89 -34.79
N ARG A 78 27.91 32.12 -33.93
CA ARG A 78 26.49 32.39 -34.21
C ARG A 78 25.54 31.19 -34.16
N ILE A 79 25.20 30.78 -32.95
CA ILE A 79 23.80 30.42 -32.64
C ILE A 79 23.43 31.17 -31.35
N PRO A 80 22.54 32.19 -31.40
CA PRO A 80 22.07 32.83 -30.19
C PRO A 80 21.02 31.94 -29.52
N PHE A 81 21.29 31.49 -28.30
CA PHE A 81 20.26 30.94 -27.43
C PHE A 81 19.27 32.07 -27.09
N ARG A 82 18.12 32.10 -27.76
CA ARG A 82 16.96 32.86 -27.33
C ARG A 82 16.11 31.96 -26.43
N ASN A 83 15.79 32.49 -25.26
CA ASN A 83 14.86 31.96 -24.26
C ASN A 83 13.62 31.28 -24.90
N CYS A 84 13.51 29.97 -24.76
CA CYS A 84 12.24 29.26 -24.87
C CYS A 84 11.83 28.81 -23.48
N LEU A 85 10.68 29.32 -23.03
CA LEU A 85 9.98 28.92 -21.83
C LEU A 85 9.65 27.42 -21.91
N PHE A 86 9.89 26.69 -20.82
CA PHE A 86 9.51 25.28 -20.65
C PHE A 86 7.98 25.18 -20.53
N GLY A 87 7.32 25.13 -21.68
CA GLY A 87 5.93 24.77 -21.88
C GLY A 87 5.84 24.35 -23.35
N ASP A 88 5.21 23.21 -23.64
CA ASP A 88 4.97 22.68 -25.01
C ASP A 88 6.02 21.71 -25.60
N VAL A 89 6.54 20.76 -24.81
CA VAL A 89 7.15 19.52 -25.37
C VAL A 89 6.57 18.26 -24.70
N LEU A 90 5.24 18.19 -24.59
CA LEU A 90 4.53 16.97 -24.17
C LEU A 90 3.38 16.55 -25.11
N SER A 91 3.42 16.97 -26.39
CA SER A 91 2.35 16.62 -27.35
C SER A 91 2.80 15.93 -28.63
N CYS A 92 4.02 15.40 -28.72
CA CYS A 92 4.42 14.63 -29.89
C CYS A 92 5.51 13.60 -29.54
N GLY A 93 5.11 12.37 -29.26
CA GLY A 93 6.05 11.30 -28.93
C GLY A 93 5.44 9.90 -28.77
N GLN A 94 4.11 9.75 -28.87
CA GLN A 94 3.48 8.45 -29.12
C GLN A 94 3.37 8.24 -30.63
N GLU A 95 4.42 7.70 -31.23
CA GLU A 95 4.44 6.98 -32.52
C GLU A 95 5.90 6.97 -33.00
N CYS A 96 6.70 6.00 -32.53
CA CYS A 96 7.89 5.45 -33.22
C CYS A 96 8.73 4.60 -32.25
N LEU A 97 8.27 3.40 -31.90
CA LEU A 97 9.17 2.32 -31.46
C LEU A 97 8.64 0.99 -32.00
N SER A 98 8.84 0.76 -33.29
CA SER A 98 8.73 -0.55 -33.92
C SER A 98 10.11 -1.00 -34.41
N HIS A 99 10.52 -2.20 -33.97
CA HIS A 99 11.62 -3.04 -34.46
C HIS A 99 13.06 -2.52 -34.33
N VAL A 100 13.82 -3.12 -33.41
CA VAL A 100 15.27 -3.26 -33.51
C VAL A 100 15.62 -4.74 -33.23
N GLU A 101 15.96 -5.48 -34.29
CA GLU A 101 16.58 -6.81 -34.18
C GLU A 101 18.08 -6.64 -33.89
N LEU A 102 18.57 -7.27 -32.82
CA LEU A 102 20.00 -7.43 -32.56
C LEU A 102 20.38 -8.88 -32.91
N SER A 103 21.10 -9.08 -34.00
CA SER A 103 21.75 -10.35 -34.33
C SER A 103 23.06 -10.48 -33.54
N THR A 104 23.16 -11.49 -32.67
CA THR A 104 24.42 -11.89 -32.03
C THR A 104 24.90 -13.20 -32.64
N GLU A 105 26.04 -13.19 -33.34
CA GLU A 105 26.80 -14.39 -33.65
C GLU A 105 27.58 -14.85 -32.40
N GLY A 106 27.37 -16.10 -31.98
CA GLY A 106 28.35 -16.88 -31.20
C GLY A 106 28.16 -16.95 -29.67
N GLY A 107 27.56 -18.05 -29.19
CA GLY A 107 27.77 -18.60 -27.85
C GLY A 107 26.53 -18.69 -26.95
N ARG A 108 26.00 -19.90 -26.72
CA ARG A 108 24.95 -20.20 -25.71
C ARG A 108 25.56 -20.16 -24.30
N PRO A 109 24.79 -19.72 -23.29
CA PRO A 109 24.07 -20.71 -22.49
C PRO A 109 22.58 -20.40 -22.34
N SER A 110 21.83 -21.47 -22.03
CA SER A 110 20.40 -21.53 -21.88
C SER A 110 19.89 -20.76 -20.67
N ASN A 111 19.25 -19.62 -20.90
CA ASN A 111 18.21 -19.09 -20.02
C ASN A 111 16.97 -18.81 -20.89
N ARG A 112 15.91 -19.60 -20.70
CA ARG A 112 14.61 -19.34 -21.32
C ARG A 112 13.94 -18.19 -20.56
N TYR A 113 14.15 -16.97 -21.03
CA TYR A 113 13.24 -15.87 -20.75
C TYR A 113 12.18 -15.89 -21.85
N THR A 114 10.95 -16.27 -21.49
CA THR A 114 9.80 -16.20 -22.38
C THR A 114 9.44 -14.73 -22.54
N ALA A 115 9.80 -14.12 -23.67
CA ALA A 115 9.33 -12.79 -24.03
C ALA A 115 7.83 -12.87 -24.34
N PHE A 116 6.99 -12.42 -23.41
CA PHE A 116 5.60 -12.17 -23.70
C PHE A 116 5.50 -10.89 -24.53
N THR A 117 5.21 -11.05 -25.82
CA THR A 117 4.73 -9.96 -26.65
C THR A 117 3.36 -9.56 -26.13
N PHE A 118 3.29 -8.44 -25.42
CA PHE A 118 2.02 -7.82 -25.11
C PHE A 118 1.50 -7.19 -26.40
N GLU A 119 0.50 -7.85 -27.00
CA GLU A 119 -0.41 -7.15 -27.89
C GLU A 119 -1.01 -6.00 -27.09
N THR A 120 -0.71 -4.77 -27.45
CA THR A 120 -1.51 -3.60 -27.05
C THR A 120 -2.86 -3.74 -27.77
N GLY A 121 -3.72 -4.60 -27.24
CA GLY A 121 -5.11 -4.71 -27.64
C GLY A 121 -5.81 -3.39 -27.34
N GLY A 122 -6.45 -2.83 -28.36
CA GLY A 122 -7.20 -1.58 -28.29
C GLY A 122 -8.22 -1.58 -27.14
N GLY A 123 -8.43 -0.38 -26.58
CA GLY A 123 -9.27 -0.14 -25.41
C GLY A 123 -10.61 -0.84 -25.47
N ALA A 124 -10.77 -1.89 -24.66
CA ALA A 124 -12.07 -2.43 -24.34
C ALA A 124 -12.89 -1.35 -23.59
N PRO A 125 -14.21 -1.27 -23.75
CA PRO A 125 -15.00 -0.14 -23.26
C PRO A 125 -14.96 -0.09 -21.72
N MET A 126 -14.30 0.93 -21.16
CA MET A 126 -13.95 1.02 -19.73
C MET A 126 -15.15 0.89 -18.80
N LEU A 127 -16.33 1.36 -19.23
CA LEU A 127 -17.59 1.23 -18.51
C LEU A 127 -17.96 -0.23 -18.20
N GLY A 128 -17.70 -1.16 -19.11
CA GLY A 128 -18.06 -2.57 -18.92
C GLY A 128 -17.25 -3.22 -17.78
N THR A 129 -15.96 -2.92 -17.72
CA THR A 129 -15.07 -3.36 -16.64
C THR A 129 -15.47 -2.76 -15.30
N ARG A 130 -15.75 -1.45 -15.26
CA ARG A 130 -16.23 -0.75 -14.06
C ARG A 130 -17.55 -1.28 -13.54
N LEU A 131 -18.49 -1.51 -14.45
CA LEU A 131 -19.78 -2.10 -14.14
C LEU A 131 -19.61 -3.47 -13.49
N ARG A 132 -18.77 -4.31 -14.08
CA ARG A 132 -18.46 -5.65 -13.55
C ARG A 132 -17.81 -5.56 -12.17
N GLN A 133 -16.83 -4.67 -12.00
CA GLN A 133 -16.15 -4.45 -10.72
C GLN A 133 -17.15 -4.00 -9.64
N ALA A 134 -17.93 -2.96 -9.89
CA ALA A 134 -18.93 -2.45 -8.95
C ALA A 134 -20.00 -3.51 -8.61
N ARG A 135 -20.45 -4.30 -9.60
CA ARG A 135 -21.38 -5.42 -9.34
C ARG A 135 -20.76 -6.49 -8.44
N LEU A 136 -19.52 -6.89 -8.71
CA LEU A 136 -18.83 -7.89 -7.91
C LEU A 136 -18.57 -7.37 -6.48
N ALA A 137 -18.22 -6.10 -6.33
CA ALA A 137 -18.06 -5.45 -5.03
C ALA A 137 -19.37 -5.45 -4.22
N ALA A 138 -20.50 -5.17 -4.87
CA ALA A 138 -21.82 -5.31 -4.28
C ALA A 138 -22.22 -6.77 -3.95
N GLY A 139 -21.40 -7.77 -4.31
CA GLY A 139 -21.69 -9.19 -4.07
C GLY A 139 -22.79 -9.76 -4.96
N LEU A 140 -23.18 -9.06 -6.02
CA LEU A 140 -24.34 -9.42 -6.85
C LEU A 140 -23.95 -10.30 -8.03
N SER A 141 -24.76 -11.30 -8.33
CA SER A 141 -24.74 -11.96 -9.64
C SER A 141 -25.37 -11.03 -10.70
N LEU A 142 -25.23 -11.36 -11.99
CA LEU A 142 -25.93 -10.62 -13.06
C LEU A 142 -27.46 -10.68 -12.88
N GLU A 143 -27.96 -11.79 -12.33
CA GLU A 143 -29.38 -11.95 -12.00
C GLU A 143 -29.77 -11.12 -10.77
N GLY A 144 -28.91 -11.09 -9.75
CA GLY A 144 -29.10 -10.26 -8.56
C GLY A 144 -29.13 -8.78 -8.89
N LEU A 145 -28.26 -8.30 -9.79
CA LEU A 145 -28.30 -6.92 -10.27
C LEU A 145 -29.59 -6.66 -11.06
N ALA A 146 -29.97 -7.54 -11.99
CA ALA A 146 -31.20 -7.40 -12.76
C ALA A 146 -32.45 -7.29 -11.86
N ALA A 147 -32.49 -8.05 -10.77
CA ALA A 147 -33.60 -8.04 -9.81
C ALA A 147 -33.62 -6.79 -8.91
N LYS A 148 -32.48 -6.14 -8.68
CA LYS A 148 -32.36 -4.95 -7.82
C LYS A 148 -32.69 -3.64 -8.54
N LEU A 149 -32.68 -3.64 -9.88
CA LEU A 149 -32.95 -2.45 -10.67
C LEU A 149 -34.44 -2.08 -10.63
N GLU A 150 -34.74 -0.81 -10.35
CA GLU A 150 -36.11 -0.27 -10.43
C GLU A 150 -36.66 -0.33 -11.86
N HIS A 151 -35.79 -0.10 -12.84
CA HIS A 151 -36.10 -0.21 -14.26
C HIS A 151 -35.55 -1.53 -14.83
N PRO A 152 -36.40 -2.45 -15.34
CA PRO A 152 -35.96 -3.79 -15.72
C PRO A 152 -34.91 -3.79 -16.84
N ILE A 153 -33.73 -4.33 -16.54
CA ILE A 153 -32.69 -4.63 -17.53
C ILE A 153 -32.46 -6.15 -17.51
N SER A 154 -32.51 -6.80 -18.67
CA SER A 154 -32.31 -8.23 -18.76
C SER A 154 -30.86 -8.63 -18.42
N LYS A 155 -30.67 -9.83 -17.85
CA LYS A 155 -29.36 -10.44 -17.60
C LYS A 155 -28.47 -10.41 -18.85
N GLN A 156 -29.06 -10.68 -20.03
CA GLN A 156 -28.35 -10.69 -21.30
C GLN A 156 -27.88 -9.28 -21.69
N ALA A 157 -28.68 -8.25 -21.43
CA ALA A 157 -28.28 -6.86 -21.65
C ALA A 157 -27.16 -6.44 -20.69
N LEU A 158 -27.26 -6.74 -19.39
CA LEU A 158 -26.19 -6.48 -18.41
C LEU A 158 -24.89 -7.19 -18.80
N SER A 159 -24.96 -8.46 -19.22
CA SER A 159 -23.77 -9.18 -19.70
C SER A 159 -23.16 -8.56 -20.96
N LYS A 160 -23.97 -7.96 -21.85
CA LYS A 160 -23.45 -7.25 -23.03
C LYS A 160 -22.76 -5.95 -22.60
N TYR A 161 -23.30 -5.23 -21.63
CA TYR A 161 -22.68 -4.03 -21.07
C TYR A 161 -21.32 -4.33 -20.45
N GLU A 162 -21.23 -5.36 -19.59
CA GLU A 162 -19.97 -5.74 -18.95
C GLU A 162 -18.88 -6.19 -19.94
N LYS A 163 -19.29 -6.77 -21.06
CA LYS A 163 -18.38 -7.21 -22.13
C LYS A 163 -18.06 -6.10 -23.13
N GLY A 164 -18.64 -4.92 -22.97
CA GLY A 164 -18.49 -3.83 -23.94
C GLY A 164 -19.17 -4.07 -25.30
N LEU A 165 -20.06 -5.05 -25.39
CA LEU A 165 -20.80 -5.39 -26.62
C LEU A 165 -22.01 -4.48 -26.85
N ALA A 166 -22.38 -3.69 -25.86
CA ALA A 166 -23.41 -2.65 -25.94
C ALA A 166 -23.09 -1.55 -24.92
N GLN A 167 -23.63 -0.35 -25.14
CA GLN A 167 -23.50 0.78 -24.22
C GLN A 167 -24.87 1.09 -23.58
N PRO A 168 -24.96 1.21 -22.24
CA PRO A 168 -26.15 1.75 -21.60
C PRO A 168 -26.31 3.24 -21.91
N ASN A 169 -27.55 3.71 -21.97
CA ASN A 169 -27.82 5.15 -22.07
C ASN A 169 -27.61 5.84 -20.70
N PRO A 170 -27.52 7.18 -20.65
CA PRO A 170 -27.26 7.91 -19.40
C PRO A 170 -28.26 7.61 -18.27
N THR A 171 -29.53 7.41 -18.59
CA THR A 171 -30.57 7.00 -17.62
C THR A 171 -30.22 5.65 -17.00
N ARG A 172 -29.92 4.63 -17.82
CA ARG A 172 -29.52 3.30 -17.34
C ARG A 172 -28.23 3.32 -16.55
N ILE A 173 -27.26 4.18 -16.89
CA ILE A 173 -26.02 4.34 -16.12
C ILE A 173 -26.36 4.82 -14.70
N SER A 174 -27.27 5.79 -14.59
CA SER A 174 -27.72 6.33 -13.30
C SER A 174 -28.48 5.29 -12.49
N ASP A 175 -29.42 4.56 -13.10
CA ASP A 175 -30.19 3.49 -12.46
C ASP A 175 -29.26 2.39 -11.89
N ILE A 176 -28.27 2.00 -12.69
CA ILE A 176 -27.28 1.00 -12.31
C ILE A 176 -26.39 1.50 -11.18
N ALA A 177 -25.92 2.75 -11.27
CA ALA A 177 -25.08 3.37 -10.24
C ALA A 177 -25.81 3.41 -8.88
N GLN A 178 -27.09 3.81 -8.89
CA GLN A 178 -27.95 3.81 -7.71
C GLN A 178 -28.14 2.40 -7.13
N ALA A 179 -28.44 1.40 -7.98
CA ALA A 179 -28.61 0.02 -7.53
C ALA A 179 -27.33 -0.58 -6.93
N LEU A 180 -26.15 -0.14 -7.41
CA LEU A 180 -24.84 -0.56 -6.92
C LEU A 180 -24.31 0.31 -5.77
N ASN A 181 -25.02 1.37 -5.39
CA ASN A 181 -24.60 2.36 -4.39
C ASN A 181 -23.22 2.98 -4.71
N VAL A 182 -23.01 3.35 -5.98
CA VAL A 182 -21.82 4.05 -6.47
C VAL A 182 -22.23 5.30 -7.25
N THR A 183 -21.31 6.24 -7.48
CA THR A 183 -21.60 7.41 -8.32
C THR A 183 -21.56 7.05 -9.80
N ALA A 184 -22.41 7.67 -10.62
CA ALA A 184 -22.38 7.47 -12.07
C ALA A 184 -21.02 7.87 -12.68
N SER A 185 -20.35 8.88 -12.10
CA SER A 185 -18.99 9.29 -12.46
C SER A 185 -17.95 8.19 -12.21
N SER A 186 -18.07 7.41 -11.12
CA SER A 186 -17.15 6.30 -10.82
C SER A 186 -17.18 5.22 -11.91
N LEU A 187 -18.35 4.95 -12.51
CA LEU A 187 -18.50 3.99 -13.59
C LEU A 187 -17.86 4.46 -14.91
N LEU A 188 -17.61 5.77 -15.04
CA LEU A 188 -17.04 6.40 -16.23
C LEU A 188 -15.56 6.75 -16.08
N THR A 189 -14.95 6.48 -14.93
CA THR A 189 -13.56 6.86 -14.63
C THR A 189 -12.54 5.87 -15.23
N GLU A 190 -11.43 6.38 -15.78
CA GLU A 190 -10.44 5.61 -16.56
C GLU A 190 -9.31 4.94 -15.74
N GLU A 191 -9.12 5.31 -14.46
CA GLU A 191 -7.98 4.85 -13.66
C GLU A 191 -8.10 3.37 -13.22
N ALA A 192 -7.55 2.45 -14.00
CA ALA A 192 -7.48 1.04 -13.62
C ALA A 192 -6.17 0.77 -12.86
N ILE A 193 -6.28 0.23 -11.64
CA ILE A 193 -5.14 -0.31 -10.90
C ILE A 193 -5.07 -1.81 -11.13
N GLU A 194 -3.88 -2.30 -11.50
CA GLU A 194 -3.61 -3.73 -11.52
C GLU A 194 -3.10 -4.18 -10.15
N ILE A 195 -3.78 -5.18 -9.57
CA ILE A 195 -3.39 -5.79 -8.30
C ILE A 195 -2.83 -7.17 -8.57
N ARG A 196 -1.57 -7.38 -8.17
CA ARG A 196 -0.94 -8.69 -8.11
C ARG A 196 -1.02 -9.22 -6.68
N TRP A 197 -1.84 -10.25 -6.48
CA TRP A 197 -1.90 -10.96 -5.20
C TRP A 197 -0.79 -11.99 -5.10
N GLU A 198 -0.02 -11.99 -4.01
CA GLU A 198 1.07 -12.96 -3.81
C GLU A 198 0.53 -14.33 -3.37
N ALA A 199 -0.54 -14.39 -2.57
CA ALA A 199 -0.95 -15.64 -1.94
C ALA A 199 -2.46 -15.90 -1.86
N PHE A 200 -3.27 -15.27 -2.73
CA PHE A 200 -4.74 -15.35 -2.70
C PHE A 200 -5.34 -16.76 -2.57
N ARG A 201 -4.71 -17.77 -3.21
CA ARG A 201 -5.20 -19.16 -3.19
C ARG A 201 -4.82 -19.94 -1.93
N LYS A 202 -3.80 -19.51 -1.19
CA LYS A 202 -3.25 -20.24 -0.04
C LYS A 202 -3.97 -19.90 1.28
N HIS A 203 -4.40 -18.63 1.44
CA HIS A 203 -4.90 -18.12 2.74
C HIS A 203 -6.41 -17.94 2.86
N ALA A 204 -7.20 -18.11 1.79
CA ALA A 204 -8.64 -17.85 1.81
C ALA A 204 -9.46 -19.13 1.55
N ASN A 205 -10.07 -19.67 2.62
CA ASN A 205 -11.14 -20.69 2.54
C ASN A 205 -12.49 -20.06 2.17
N LEU A 206 -12.47 -19.04 1.31
CA LEU A 206 -13.64 -18.32 0.84
C LEU A 206 -14.21 -18.97 -0.41
N SER A 207 -15.53 -18.87 -0.58
CA SER A 207 -16.17 -19.24 -1.85
C SER A 207 -15.65 -18.35 -2.99
N LYS A 208 -15.65 -18.86 -4.23
CA LYS A 208 -15.22 -18.07 -5.41
C LYS A 208 -16.00 -16.76 -5.56
N ALA A 209 -17.27 -16.73 -5.15
CA ALA A 209 -18.08 -15.51 -5.16
C ALA A 209 -17.55 -14.48 -4.15
N ARG A 210 -17.25 -14.90 -2.91
CA ARG A 210 -16.69 -14.01 -1.88
C ARG A 210 -15.28 -13.55 -2.20
N GLN A 211 -14.47 -14.45 -2.77
CA GLN A 211 -13.16 -14.10 -3.31
C GLN A 211 -13.24 -12.98 -4.35
N ASN A 212 -14.12 -13.11 -5.35
CA ASN A 212 -14.31 -12.07 -6.37
C ASN A 212 -14.82 -10.76 -5.77
N GLN A 213 -15.70 -10.83 -4.76
CA GLN A 213 -16.20 -9.66 -4.05
C GLN A 213 -15.08 -8.92 -3.31
N LEU A 214 -14.26 -9.66 -2.56
CA LEU A 214 -13.11 -9.11 -1.84
C LEU A 214 -12.14 -8.42 -2.80
N THR A 215 -11.77 -9.08 -3.90
CA THR A 215 -10.87 -8.50 -4.91
C THR A 215 -11.47 -7.23 -5.52
N ALA A 216 -12.76 -7.22 -5.84
CA ALA A 216 -13.42 -6.05 -6.42
C ALA A 216 -13.49 -4.87 -5.45
N ILE A 217 -13.75 -5.12 -4.16
CA ILE A 217 -13.76 -4.08 -3.12
C ILE A 217 -12.36 -3.55 -2.86
N ALA A 218 -11.36 -4.44 -2.76
CA ALA A 218 -9.97 -4.04 -2.61
C ALA A 218 -9.54 -3.13 -3.77
N GLN A 219 -9.86 -3.52 -5.01
CA GLN A 219 -9.59 -2.72 -6.19
C GLN A 219 -10.27 -1.35 -6.14
N GLN A 220 -11.57 -1.30 -5.83
CA GLN A 220 -12.30 -0.03 -5.74
C GLN A 220 -11.73 0.91 -4.67
N LYS A 221 -11.35 0.37 -3.50
CA LYS A 221 -10.76 1.17 -2.41
C LYS A 221 -9.37 1.69 -2.78
N LEU A 222 -8.53 0.85 -3.38
CA LEU A 222 -7.19 1.25 -3.81
C LEU A 222 -7.25 2.31 -4.91
N GLU A 223 -8.16 2.17 -5.87
CA GLU A 223 -8.37 3.18 -6.91
C GLU A 223 -8.73 4.53 -6.30
N GLY A 224 -9.64 4.54 -5.32
CA GLY A 224 -9.93 5.76 -4.56
C GLY A 224 -8.71 6.32 -3.82
N GLU A 225 -7.96 5.46 -3.15
CA GLU A 225 -6.79 5.86 -2.36
C GLU A 225 -5.68 6.45 -3.24
N PHE A 226 -5.33 5.77 -4.33
CA PHE A 226 -4.29 6.23 -5.26
C PHE A 226 -4.70 7.50 -6.00
N ARG A 227 -5.99 7.65 -6.34
CA ARG A 227 -6.52 8.91 -6.87
C ARG A 227 -6.31 10.04 -5.88
N LEU A 228 -6.64 9.82 -4.60
CA LEU A 228 -6.42 10.81 -3.55
C LEU A 228 -4.92 11.09 -3.32
N ARG A 229 -4.06 10.07 -3.31
CA ARG A 229 -2.60 10.24 -3.24
C ARG A 229 -2.08 11.10 -4.40
N SER A 230 -2.60 10.88 -5.60
CA SER A 230 -2.25 11.62 -6.82
C SER A 230 -2.65 13.09 -6.73
N LEU A 231 -3.84 13.40 -6.17
CA LEU A 231 -4.27 14.78 -5.92
C LEU A 231 -3.32 15.56 -5.00
N PHE A 232 -2.64 14.87 -4.10
CA PHE A 232 -1.67 15.45 -3.17
C PHE A 232 -0.21 15.25 -3.59
N HIS A 233 0.05 14.75 -4.80
CA HIS A 233 1.39 14.44 -5.30
C HIS A 233 2.20 13.52 -4.37
N LEU A 234 1.53 12.63 -3.63
CA LEU A 234 2.18 11.74 -2.68
C LEU A 234 2.91 10.57 -3.33
N GLY A 235 2.71 10.34 -4.63
CA GLY A 235 3.40 9.30 -5.42
C GLY A 235 3.11 7.85 -4.99
N ASP A 236 3.48 6.90 -5.85
CA ASP A 236 3.37 5.46 -5.61
C ASP A 236 4.69 4.92 -5.03
N TRP A 237 5.19 5.54 -3.95
CA TRP A 237 6.40 5.10 -3.27
C TRP A 237 6.08 4.23 -2.07
N HIS A 238 7.02 3.35 -1.74
CA HIS A 238 6.99 2.56 -0.52
C HIS A 238 8.39 2.52 0.08
N ASP A 239 8.45 2.36 1.39
CA ASP A 239 9.67 2.25 2.19
C ASP A 239 9.87 0.80 2.66
N LEU A 240 9.72 -0.16 1.75
CA LEU A 240 10.08 -1.55 2.05
C LEU A 240 11.43 -1.89 1.45
N PRO A 241 12.29 -2.62 2.17
CA PRO A 241 13.48 -3.20 1.57
C PRO A 241 13.08 -4.18 0.47
N GLY A 242 14.02 -4.48 -0.44
CA GLY A 242 13.84 -5.58 -1.39
C GLY A 242 13.65 -6.92 -0.65
N PRO A 243 13.07 -7.94 -1.32
CA PRO A 243 12.86 -9.25 -0.71
C PRO A 243 14.16 -9.82 -0.15
N ILE A 244 14.09 -10.33 1.08
CA ILE A 244 15.19 -10.95 1.81
C ILE A 244 15.08 -12.46 1.64
N GLU A 245 16.13 -13.10 1.15
CA GLU A 245 16.20 -14.56 1.05
C GLU A 245 16.19 -15.20 2.45
N VAL A 246 15.32 -16.18 2.67
CA VAL A 246 15.14 -16.87 3.95
C VAL A 246 15.17 -18.37 3.72
N GLN A 247 16.12 -19.06 4.36
CA GLN A 247 16.27 -20.51 4.26
C GLN A 247 15.91 -21.22 5.58
N ASN A 248 16.00 -20.50 6.70
CA ASN A 248 15.74 -21.04 8.03
C ASN A 248 15.08 -20.02 8.97
N VAL A 249 14.71 -20.49 10.17
CA VAL A 249 14.01 -19.71 11.19
C VAL A 249 14.83 -18.52 11.71
N ASN A 250 16.17 -18.62 11.74
CA ASN A 250 17.03 -17.51 12.15
C ASN A 250 17.06 -16.41 11.09
N ASP A 251 16.99 -16.76 9.81
CA ASP A 251 16.91 -15.77 8.72
C ASP A 251 15.60 -14.97 8.83
N CYS A 252 14.51 -15.57 9.32
CA CYS A 252 13.25 -14.85 9.60
C CYS A 252 13.42 -13.78 10.70
N GLU A 253 14.19 -14.09 11.75
CA GLU A 253 14.53 -13.13 12.82
C GLU A 253 15.41 -12.01 12.30
N TYR A 254 16.38 -12.36 11.45
CA TYR A 254 17.22 -11.38 10.78
C TYR A 254 16.40 -10.45 9.89
N ALA A 255 15.49 -10.98 9.08
CA ALA A 255 14.58 -10.18 8.25
C ALA A 255 13.71 -9.23 9.09
N ALA A 256 13.18 -9.71 10.22
CA ALA A 256 12.42 -8.89 11.15
C ALA A 256 13.27 -7.77 11.77
N ALA A 257 14.48 -8.08 12.22
CA ALA A 257 15.42 -7.09 12.77
C ALA A 257 15.87 -6.08 11.71
N ALA A 258 16.14 -6.52 10.48
CA ALA A 258 16.51 -5.69 9.36
C ALA A 258 15.40 -4.68 9.03
N LEU A 259 14.12 -5.11 9.01
CA LEU A 259 13.02 -4.18 8.81
C LEU A 259 12.89 -3.18 9.95
N ARG A 260 13.01 -3.62 11.22
CA ARG A 260 12.96 -2.71 12.37
C ARG A 260 14.08 -1.67 12.32
N MET A 261 15.27 -2.07 11.87
CA MET A 261 16.40 -1.16 11.66
C MET A 261 16.12 -0.20 10.52
N HIS A 262 15.64 -0.69 9.37
CA HIS A 262 15.25 0.12 8.21
C HIS A 262 14.22 1.19 8.57
N TRP A 263 13.20 0.83 9.35
CA TRP A 263 12.17 1.75 9.85
C TRP A 263 12.54 2.50 11.13
N SER A 264 13.76 2.32 11.64
CA SER A 264 14.26 2.98 12.86
C SER A 264 13.36 2.80 14.10
N LEU A 265 12.77 1.61 14.27
CA LEU A 265 11.84 1.30 15.36
C LEU A 265 12.52 1.00 16.70
N GLY A 266 13.82 0.68 16.70
CA GLY A 266 14.55 0.20 17.87
C GLY A 266 13.95 -1.09 18.45
N ASP A 267 13.98 -1.25 19.77
CA ASP A 267 13.45 -2.44 20.49
C ASP A 267 12.20 -2.13 21.33
N ARG A 268 11.45 -1.09 21.00
CA ARG A 268 10.21 -0.71 21.69
C ARG A 268 8.97 -1.35 21.03
N PRO A 269 7.85 -1.48 21.76
CA PRO A 269 6.56 -1.81 21.15
C PRO A 269 6.25 -0.87 19.99
N ILE A 270 5.55 -1.41 18.98
CA ILE A 270 5.01 -0.61 17.87
C ILE A 270 3.62 -0.16 18.29
N ASP A 271 3.38 1.16 18.41
CA ASP A 271 2.14 1.71 18.96
C ASP A 271 0.91 1.41 18.07
N GLY A 272 1.01 1.67 16.75
CA GLY A 272 0.01 1.32 15.75
C GLY A 272 0.68 0.75 14.51
N LEU A 273 0.54 -0.56 14.28
CA LEU A 273 1.21 -1.21 13.15
C LEU A 273 0.54 -0.84 11.82
N LEU A 274 -0.79 -0.76 11.78
CA LEU A 274 -1.49 -0.49 10.52
C LEU A 274 -1.17 0.91 9.99
N GLU A 275 -1.19 1.92 10.86
CA GLU A 275 -0.80 3.29 10.49
C GLU A 275 0.67 3.36 10.07
N LEU A 276 1.57 2.67 10.78
CA LEU A 276 2.97 2.60 10.40
C LEU A 276 3.14 2.03 8.98
N ILE A 277 2.42 0.95 8.63
CA ILE A 277 2.49 0.37 7.28
C ILE A 277 2.01 1.39 6.24
N GLU A 278 0.94 2.13 6.53
CA GLU A 278 0.44 3.20 5.65
C GLU A 278 1.45 4.34 5.47
N GLU A 279 2.10 4.77 6.55
CA GLU A 279 3.14 5.81 6.52
C GLU A 279 4.37 5.39 5.72
N ARG A 280 4.62 4.08 5.60
CA ARG A 280 5.69 3.49 4.78
C ARG A 280 5.24 3.21 3.35
N GLY A 281 4.11 3.79 2.93
CA GLY A 281 3.61 3.74 1.56
C GLY A 281 2.70 2.56 1.24
N GLY A 282 2.43 1.68 2.22
CA GLY A 282 1.46 0.59 2.06
C GLY A 282 0.02 1.06 2.09
N SER A 283 -0.89 0.20 1.64
CA SER A 283 -2.34 0.42 1.75
C SER A 283 -2.95 -0.71 2.55
N VAL A 284 -3.71 -0.36 3.59
CA VAL A 284 -4.33 -1.34 4.49
C VAL A 284 -5.85 -1.26 4.36
N ILE A 285 -6.47 -2.38 4.03
CA ILE A 285 -7.90 -2.48 3.76
C ILE A 285 -8.53 -3.41 4.79
N GLY A 286 -9.44 -2.88 5.60
CA GLY A 286 -10.29 -3.70 6.46
C GLY A 286 -11.38 -4.42 5.66
N TRP A 287 -11.54 -5.73 5.91
CA TRP A 287 -12.58 -6.59 5.38
C TRP A 287 -13.28 -7.33 6.53
N HIS A 288 -14.58 -7.13 6.72
CA HIS A 288 -15.31 -7.84 7.75
C HIS A 288 -15.78 -9.21 7.24
N GLU A 289 -15.20 -10.29 7.76
CA GLU A 289 -15.62 -11.66 7.44
C GLU A 289 -15.66 -12.54 8.68
N LYS A 290 -16.76 -13.27 8.85
CA LYS A 290 -16.95 -14.08 10.06
C LYS A 290 -16.11 -15.35 10.03
N TRP A 291 -15.86 -15.92 8.85
CA TRP A 291 -15.25 -17.25 8.71
C TRP A 291 -14.36 -17.37 7.47
N GLY A 292 -13.25 -18.11 7.60
CA GLY A 292 -12.47 -18.60 6.46
C GLY A 292 -11.57 -17.57 5.79
N PHE A 293 -11.38 -16.40 6.40
CA PHE A 293 -10.46 -15.36 5.96
C PHE A 293 -9.82 -14.66 7.16
N ASP A 294 -8.49 -14.58 7.16
CA ASP A 294 -7.73 -13.89 8.20
C ASP A 294 -7.07 -12.63 7.65
N ALA A 295 -6.30 -12.78 6.57
CA ALA A 295 -5.65 -11.69 5.87
C ALA A 295 -5.19 -12.11 4.47
N LEU A 296 -4.70 -11.13 3.70
CA LEU A 296 -4.15 -11.30 2.37
C LEU A 296 -3.23 -10.14 2.02
N SER A 297 -2.10 -10.43 1.39
CA SER A 297 -1.18 -9.43 0.85
C SER A 297 -1.02 -9.47 -0.67
N GLY A 298 -0.59 -8.34 -1.22
CA GLY A 298 -0.29 -8.18 -2.63
C GLY A 298 0.40 -6.86 -2.95
N TRP A 299 0.48 -6.55 -4.24
CA TRP A 299 1.08 -5.35 -4.77
C TRP A 299 0.10 -4.65 -5.73
N ALA A 300 -0.15 -3.36 -5.52
CA ALA A 300 -0.76 -2.48 -6.53
C ALA A 300 0.33 -1.56 -7.06
N ASN A 301 0.64 -1.68 -8.36
CA ASN A 301 1.78 -1.00 -8.96
C ASN A 301 3.07 -1.32 -8.19
N ARG A 302 3.53 -0.38 -7.36
CA ARG A 302 4.71 -0.49 -6.49
C ARG A 302 4.35 -0.46 -5.00
N SER A 303 3.10 -0.23 -4.64
CA SER A 303 2.70 -0.11 -3.24
C SER A 303 2.26 -1.46 -2.68
N PRO A 304 2.73 -1.85 -1.47
CA PRO A 304 2.27 -3.06 -0.81
C PRO A 304 0.83 -2.89 -0.34
N ILE A 305 0.01 -3.93 -0.49
CA ILE A 305 -1.38 -3.97 -0.04
C ILE A 305 -1.54 -5.05 1.00
N LEU A 306 -2.23 -4.73 2.08
CA LEU A 306 -2.73 -5.69 3.05
C LEU A 306 -4.25 -5.59 3.14
N VAL A 307 -4.94 -6.71 3.02
CA VAL A 307 -6.37 -6.85 3.32
C VAL A 307 -6.48 -7.66 4.60
N LEU A 308 -7.07 -7.09 5.64
CA LEU A 308 -7.11 -7.69 6.98
C LEU A 308 -8.55 -7.94 7.42
N ASN A 309 -8.78 -9.08 8.08
CA ASN A 309 -10.07 -9.34 8.68
C ASN A 309 -10.30 -8.43 9.90
N THR A 310 -11.36 -7.62 9.89
CA THR A 310 -11.71 -6.74 11.01
C THR A 310 -12.58 -7.41 12.08
N ALA A 311 -13.07 -8.63 11.84
CA ALA A 311 -13.89 -9.39 12.79
C ALA A 311 -13.07 -10.04 13.92
N VAL A 312 -11.74 -9.94 13.90
CA VAL A 312 -10.84 -10.51 14.91
C VAL A 312 -10.34 -9.44 15.90
N PRO A 313 -9.96 -9.82 17.13
CA PRO A 313 -9.43 -8.86 18.11
C PRO A 313 -8.19 -8.09 17.61
N PRO A 314 -7.94 -6.85 18.10
CA PRO A 314 -6.86 -6.01 17.57
C PRO A 314 -5.44 -6.61 17.69
N ASP A 315 -5.16 -7.41 18.71
CA ASP A 315 -3.90 -8.15 18.84
C ASP A 315 -3.73 -9.21 17.73
N ARG A 316 -4.83 -9.85 17.30
CA ARG A 316 -4.80 -10.74 16.14
C ARG A 316 -4.70 -9.97 14.82
N GLN A 317 -5.38 -8.83 14.69
CA GLN A 317 -5.25 -7.98 13.49
C GLN A 317 -3.80 -7.53 13.30
N ARG A 318 -3.14 -7.05 14.37
CA ARG A 318 -1.72 -6.68 14.36
C ARG A 318 -0.84 -7.86 13.96
N PHE A 319 -1.06 -9.03 14.54
CA PHE A 319 -0.26 -10.22 14.22
C PHE A 319 -0.45 -10.65 12.77
N ASN A 320 -1.68 -10.65 12.26
CA ASN A 320 -1.99 -10.96 10.87
C ASN A 320 -1.33 -9.95 9.92
N ALA A 321 -1.36 -8.65 10.26
CA ALA A 321 -0.68 -7.63 9.48
C ALA A 321 0.84 -7.84 9.43
N ALA A 322 1.46 -8.16 10.57
CA ALA A 322 2.89 -8.47 10.63
C ALA A 322 3.24 -9.76 9.86
N HIS A 323 2.34 -10.75 9.85
CA HIS A 323 2.49 -11.99 9.09
C HIS A 323 2.45 -11.74 7.58
N GLU A 324 1.44 -11.00 7.10
CA GLU A 324 1.35 -10.58 5.71
C GLU A 324 2.53 -9.72 5.27
N LEU A 325 2.98 -8.81 6.12
CA LEU A 325 4.18 -8.02 5.89
C LEU A 325 5.43 -8.91 5.76
N GLY A 326 5.50 -10.00 6.52
CA GLY A 326 6.53 -11.03 6.38
C GLY A 326 6.53 -11.69 5.01
N HIS A 327 5.35 -12.00 4.45
CA HIS A 327 5.25 -12.54 3.09
C HIS A 327 5.74 -11.56 2.01
N LEU A 328 5.56 -10.25 2.22
CA LEU A 328 6.02 -9.23 1.28
C LEU A 328 7.53 -8.97 1.37
N ILE A 329 8.12 -9.16 2.54
CA ILE A 329 9.54 -8.84 2.81
C ILE A 329 10.44 -10.05 2.60
N MET A 330 9.97 -11.26 2.86
CA MET A 330 10.76 -12.47 2.67
C MET A 330 10.50 -13.03 1.28
N GLU A 331 11.58 -13.44 0.60
CA GLU A 331 11.45 -14.16 -0.66
C GLU A 331 10.72 -15.48 -0.43
N GLN A 332 9.59 -15.66 -1.12
CA GLN A 332 8.74 -16.83 -0.94
C GLN A 332 9.36 -18.02 -1.67
N THR A 333 9.51 -19.14 -0.96
CA THR A 333 10.03 -20.39 -1.55
C THR A 333 9.03 -21.03 -2.50
N GLY A 334 7.75 -20.68 -2.37
CA GLY A 334 6.64 -21.27 -3.10
C GLY A 334 6.01 -22.45 -2.36
N ASP A 335 6.69 -23.03 -1.37
CA ASP A 335 6.16 -24.09 -0.51
C ASP A 335 5.50 -23.50 0.74
N ALA A 336 4.17 -23.57 0.80
CA ALA A 336 3.38 -23.08 1.94
C ALA A 336 3.77 -23.77 3.27
N LYS A 337 4.29 -25.00 3.24
CA LYS A 337 4.73 -25.68 4.48
C LYS A 337 5.96 -25.04 5.11
N LEU A 338 6.72 -24.27 4.33
CA LEU A 338 7.89 -23.53 4.79
C LEU A 338 7.58 -22.03 4.96
N ASP A 339 6.88 -21.46 3.99
CA ASP A 339 6.58 -20.02 3.95
C ASP A 339 5.69 -19.59 5.14
N GLU A 340 4.68 -20.38 5.53
CA GLU A 340 3.75 -20.02 6.63
C GLU A 340 4.45 -20.02 8.01
N PRO A 341 5.21 -21.08 8.40
CA PRO A 341 5.99 -21.01 9.63
C PRO A 341 7.01 -19.87 9.65
N PHE A 342 7.62 -19.55 8.50
CA PHE A 342 8.55 -18.43 8.39
C PHE A 342 7.84 -17.09 8.61
N ALA A 343 6.69 -16.86 7.98
CA ALA A 343 5.89 -15.66 8.19
C ALA A 343 5.40 -15.53 9.64
N HIS A 344 5.00 -16.63 10.29
CA HIS A 344 4.70 -16.63 11.72
C HIS A 344 5.92 -16.27 12.59
N ARG A 345 7.10 -16.82 12.29
CA ARG A 345 8.33 -16.49 13.02
C ARG A 345 8.68 -15.03 12.85
N PHE A 346 8.64 -14.54 11.62
CA PHE A 346 8.88 -13.14 11.28
C PHE A 346 7.92 -12.23 12.05
N ALA A 347 6.61 -12.49 12.01
CA ALA A 347 5.62 -11.67 12.70
C ALA A 347 5.88 -11.56 14.21
N ALA A 348 6.16 -12.70 14.85
CA ALA A 348 6.47 -12.74 16.28
C ALA A 348 7.77 -11.98 16.61
N ALA A 349 8.81 -12.13 15.79
CA ALA A 349 10.10 -11.46 15.95
C ALA A 349 10.03 -9.95 15.66
N PHE A 350 9.24 -9.55 14.67
CA PHE A 350 9.06 -8.17 14.28
C PHE A 350 8.29 -7.38 15.35
N LEU A 351 7.22 -7.97 15.90
CA LEU A 351 6.44 -7.36 16.98
C LEU A 351 7.20 -7.36 18.31
N VAL A 352 7.87 -8.47 18.64
CA VAL A 352 8.64 -8.64 19.87
C VAL A 352 10.05 -9.18 19.54
N PRO A 353 11.03 -8.29 19.35
CA PRO A 353 12.43 -8.67 19.13
C PRO A 353 12.98 -9.56 20.24
N ALA A 354 13.96 -10.41 19.91
CA ALA A 354 14.54 -11.35 20.88
C ALA A 354 15.06 -10.64 22.15
N GLU A 355 15.76 -9.52 21.99
CA GLU A 355 16.27 -8.71 23.11
C GLU A 355 15.15 -8.10 23.96
N ALA A 356 14.06 -7.70 23.33
CA ALA A 356 12.87 -7.24 24.04
C ALA A 356 12.23 -8.37 24.86
N ALA A 357 12.02 -9.54 24.26
CA ALA A 357 11.47 -10.70 24.95
C ALA A 357 12.35 -11.11 26.15
N ARG A 358 13.68 -11.16 25.98
CA ARG A 358 14.62 -11.48 27.07
C ARG A 358 14.65 -10.43 28.16
N ARG A 359 14.44 -9.15 27.83
CA ARG A 359 14.34 -8.07 28.84
C ARG A 359 13.07 -8.18 29.67
N GLU A 360 11.95 -8.51 29.04
CA GLU A 360 10.65 -8.62 29.72
C GLU A 360 10.51 -9.93 30.52
N LEU A 361 10.97 -11.06 29.97
CA LEU A 361 10.80 -12.39 30.57
C LEU A 361 12.06 -12.94 31.27
N GLY A 362 13.23 -12.35 31.05
CA GLY A 362 14.53 -12.93 31.40
C GLY A 362 15.04 -13.94 30.38
N THR A 363 16.22 -14.50 30.63
CA THR A 363 16.89 -15.47 29.75
C THR A 363 16.46 -16.92 29.98
N HIS A 364 15.98 -17.25 31.19
CA HIS A 364 15.52 -18.60 31.53
C HIS A 364 14.42 -18.56 32.59
N ARG A 365 13.37 -19.35 32.40
CA ARG A 365 12.18 -19.37 33.27
C ARG A 365 11.69 -20.80 33.53
N ARG A 366 11.27 -21.02 34.77
CA ARG A 366 10.63 -22.28 35.23
C ARG A 366 9.09 -22.21 35.25
N GLY A 367 8.54 -21.02 35.03
CA GLY A 367 7.10 -20.76 35.02
C GLY A 367 6.84 -19.36 34.44
N LEU A 368 5.65 -19.18 33.86
CA LEU A 368 5.13 -17.90 33.38
C LEU A 368 3.80 -17.66 34.06
N ASP A 369 3.63 -16.49 34.67
CA ASP A 369 2.38 -16.12 35.31
C ASP A 369 1.36 -15.59 34.28
N LEU A 370 0.07 -15.82 34.50
CA LEU A 370 -0.96 -15.40 33.56
C LEU A 370 -1.17 -13.88 33.56
N ASP A 371 -1.14 -13.25 34.74
CA ASP A 371 -1.30 -11.80 34.84
C ASP A 371 -0.06 -11.09 34.26
N GLU A 372 1.12 -11.68 34.43
CA GLU A 372 2.37 -11.26 33.76
C GLU A 372 2.18 -11.24 32.23
N LEU A 373 1.71 -12.34 31.64
CA LEU A 373 1.41 -12.42 30.20
C LEU A 373 0.33 -11.41 29.77
N GLY A 374 -0.68 -11.16 30.62
CA GLY A 374 -1.71 -10.16 30.39
C GLY A 374 -1.16 -8.72 30.36
N LEU A 375 -0.18 -8.41 31.20
CA LEU A 375 0.53 -7.12 31.18
C LEU A 375 1.36 -6.98 29.90
N LEU A 376 2.08 -8.03 29.50
CA LEU A 376 2.86 -8.03 28.26
C LEU A 376 1.99 -7.88 27.01
N LYS A 377 0.85 -8.57 26.97
CA LYS A 377 -0.15 -8.41 25.90
C LYS A 377 -0.60 -6.97 25.78
N ARG A 378 -1.01 -6.33 26.88
CA ARG A 378 -1.45 -4.92 26.90
C ARG A 378 -0.38 -3.97 26.40
N ARG A 379 0.89 -4.22 26.73
CA ARG A 379 2.00 -3.35 26.35
C ARG A 379 2.47 -3.54 24.91
N TRP A 380 2.52 -4.78 24.43
CA TRP A 380 3.14 -5.12 23.14
C TRP A 380 2.16 -5.42 22.01
N GLY A 381 0.88 -5.65 22.33
CA GLY A 381 -0.11 -6.05 21.32
C GLY A 381 0.10 -7.45 20.76
N LEU A 382 0.87 -8.29 21.45
CA LEU A 382 1.08 -9.70 21.12
C LEU A 382 0.21 -10.58 22.05
N SER A 383 -0.53 -11.54 21.51
CA SER A 383 -1.40 -12.42 22.29
C SER A 383 -0.63 -13.22 23.34
N MET A 384 -1.29 -13.63 24.43
CA MET A 384 -0.64 -14.40 25.50
C MET A 384 -0.09 -15.73 24.97
N GLN A 385 -0.82 -16.38 24.06
CA GLN A 385 -0.34 -17.60 23.40
C GLN A 385 0.89 -17.35 22.52
N ALA A 386 0.91 -16.23 21.79
CA ALA A 386 2.07 -15.87 20.99
C ALA A 386 3.28 -15.50 21.85
N TRP A 387 3.09 -14.93 23.05
CA TRP A 387 4.15 -14.79 24.06
C TRP A 387 4.70 -16.13 24.54
N ILE A 388 3.82 -17.09 24.86
CA ILE A 388 4.22 -18.46 25.25
C ILE A 388 5.01 -19.13 24.12
N ARG A 389 4.56 -18.99 22.87
CA ARG A 389 5.28 -19.46 21.68
C ARG A 389 6.65 -18.78 21.57
N ARG A 390 6.70 -17.44 21.65
CA ARG A 390 7.92 -16.62 21.57
C ARG A 390 8.94 -17.00 22.63
N ALA A 391 8.50 -17.24 23.87
CA ALA A 391 9.36 -17.66 24.96
C ALA A 391 10.02 -19.02 24.68
N ARG A 392 9.27 -19.99 24.15
CA ARG A 392 9.83 -21.30 23.76
C ARG A 392 10.77 -21.16 22.57
N ASP A 393 10.38 -20.33 21.61
CA ASP A 393 11.10 -20.04 20.38
C ASP A 393 12.48 -19.38 20.58
N LEU A 394 12.70 -18.79 21.76
CA LEU A 394 13.94 -18.16 22.21
C LEU A 394 14.65 -18.95 23.33
N ASP A 395 14.18 -20.18 23.59
CA ASP A 395 14.65 -21.08 24.66
C ASP A 395 14.58 -20.49 26.08
N ILE A 396 13.71 -19.48 26.29
CA ILE A 396 13.44 -18.90 27.61
C ILE A 396 12.69 -19.92 28.49
N ILE A 397 11.79 -20.69 27.88
CA ILE A 397 11.09 -21.81 28.52
C ILE A 397 11.35 -23.12 27.78
N GLY A 398 11.38 -24.23 28.52
CA GLY A 398 11.49 -25.58 27.95
C GLY A 398 10.18 -26.08 27.33
N GLU A 399 10.28 -27.14 26.54
CA GLU A 399 9.15 -27.76 25.82
C GLU A 399 8.06 -28.29 26.77
N ASP A 400 8.42 -28.81 27.94
CA ASP A 400 7.45 -29.33 28.92
C ASP A 400 6.56 -28.22 29.49
N LEU A 401 7.15 -27.08 29.84
CA LEU A 401 6.40 -25.91 30.30
C LEU A 401 5.51 -25.37 29.18
N TYR A 402 6.06 -25.23 27.96
CA TYR A 402 5.28 -24.83 26.78
C TYR A 402 4.06 -25.73 26.56
N ARG A 403 4.23 -27.05 26.62
CA ARG A 403 3.14 -28.01 26.48
C ARG A 403 2.10 -27.86 27.59
N SER A 404 2.53 -27.75 28.84
CA SER A 404 1.63 -27.60 29.99
C SER A 404 0.77 -26.34 29.91
N LEU A 405 1.36 -25.20 29.51
CA LEU A 405 0.65 -23.94 29.34
C LEU A 405 -0.36 -24.02 28.20
N ASN A 406 0.00 -24.63 27.07
CA ASN A 406 -0.95 -24.83 25.97
C ASN A 406 -2.14 -25.72 26.36
N ILE A 407 -1.90 -26.76 27.15
CA ILE A 407 -2.97 -27.61 27.70
C ILE A 407 -3.87 -26.76 28.59
N GLN A 408 -3.30 -25.99 29.51
CA GLN A 408 -4.07 -25.08 30.38
C GLN A 408 -4.93 -24.10 29.57
N PHE A 409 -4.36 -23.45 28.55
CA PHE A 409 -5.09 -22.52 27.67
C PHE A 409 -6.22 -23.21 26.89
N ARG A 410 -6.04 -24.47 26.50
CA ARG A 410 -7.10 -25.25 25.85
C ARG A 410 -8.21 -25.61 26.84
N THR A 411 -7.85 -26.12 28.00
CA THR A 411 -8.80 -26.51 29.06
C THR A 411 -9.65 -25.34 29.54
N GLN A 412 -9.06 -24.14 29.65
CA GLN A 412 -9.76 -22.92 30.07
C GLN A 412 -10.48 -22.20 28.91
N GLY A 413 -10.39 -22.69 27.67
CA GLY A 413 -10.99 -22.04 26.51
C GLY A 413 -10.23 -20.78 26.00
N TRP A 414 -9.14 -20.40 26.65
CA TRP A 414 -8.35 -19.21 26.32
C TRP A 414 -7.66 -19.25 24.96
N HIS A 415 -7.55 -20.43 24.36
CA HIS A 415 -7.13 -20.56 22.97
C HIS A 415 -8.05 -19.82 21.98
N ARG A 416 -9.33 -19.64 22.33
CA ARG A 416 -10.30 -18.87 21.53
C ARG A 416 -10.38 -17.42 21.99
N THR A 417 -10.59 -17.23 23.29
CA THR A 417 -10.81 -15.91 23.91
C THR A 417 -9.92 -15.78 25.14
N GLU A 418 -8.86 -14.99 25.02
CA GLU A 418 -7.91 -14.77 26.11
C GLU A 418 -8.51 -13.92 27.23
N PRO A 419 -8.09 -14.12 28.49
CA PRO A 419 -8.67 -13.42 29.65
C PRO A 419 -8.35 -11.92 29.69
N HIS A 420 -7.28 -11.49 29.00
CA HIS A 420 -6.90 -10.09 28.89
C HIS A 420 -7.07 -9.58 27.45
N ALA A 421 -7.73 -8.44 27.31
CA ALA A 421 -7.83 -7.73 26.04
C ALA A 421 -6.62 -6.82 25.81
N TYR A 422 -6.22 -6.69 24.55
CA TYR A 422 -5.33 -5.62 24.13
C TYR A 422 -6.17 -4.34 23.94
N GLN A 423 -5.73 -3.23 24.53
CA GLN A 423 -6.55 -2.02 24.68
C GLN A 423 -6.29 -0.95 23.63
N SER A 424 -5.21 -1.06 22.85
CA SER A 424 -4.96 -0.09 21.77
C SER A 424 -5.80 -0.41 20.53
N SER A 425 -6.07 0.62 19.74
CA SER A 425 -6.72 0.47 18.44
C SER A 425 -5.71 0.16 17.36
N GLU A 426 -6.07 -0.74 16.45
CA GLU A 426 -5.36 -1.00 15.20
C GLU A 426 -6.34 -0.66 14.09
N ALA A 427 -6.25 0.56 13.56
CA ALA A 427 -7.15 1.04 12.53
C ALA A 427 -6.36 1.75 11.43
N PRO A 428 -6.58 1.42 10.14
CA PRO A 428 -6.03 2.21 9.05
C PRO A 428 -6.65 3.61 9.06
N ALA A 429 -5.82 4.63 8.89
CA ALA A 429 -6.23 6.02 9.01
C ALA A 429 -5.91 6.86 7.78
N LEU A 430 -4.99 6.43 6.91
CA LEU A 430 -4.53 7.20 5.75
C LEU A 430 -5.67 7.53 4.81
N PHE A 431 -6.45 6.53 4.37
CA PHE A 431 -7.54 6.75 3.41
C PHE A 431 -8.54 7.79 3.93
N ARG A 432 -8.98 7.66 5.18
CA ARG A 432 -9.89 8.62 5.82
C ARG A 432 -9.28 10.02 5.93
N ARG A 433 -8.00 10.12 6.32
CA ARG A 433 -7.27 11.41 6.37
C ARG A 433 -7.22 12.07 5.00
N LEU A 434 -6.93 11.31 3.94
CA LEU A 434 -6.86 11.81 2.57
C LEU A 434 -8.23 12.30 2.06
N VAL A 435 -9.32 11.54 2.29
CA VAL A 435 -10.67 11.97 1.92
C VAL A 435 -11.04 13.27 2.65
N LEU A 436 -10.82 13.33 3.97
CA LEU A 436 -11.14 14.52 4.76
C LEU A 436 -10.33 15.74 4.32
N ARG A 437 -9.05 15.55 4.00
CA ARG A 437 -8.18 16.61 3.47
C ARG A 437 -8.65 17.07 2.10
N ALA A 438 -8.91 16.15 1.17
CA ALA A 438 -9.34 16.49 -0.19
C ALA A 438 -10.68 17.23 -0.20
N LEU A 439 -11.60 16.82 0.68
CA LEU A 439 -12.87 17.51 0.86
C LEU A 439 -12.70 18.89 1.52
N ALA A 440 -11.74 19.06 2.44
CA ALA A 440 -11.44 20.37 3.04
C ALA A 440 -10.82 21.35 2.03
N GLU A 441 -9.98 20.85 1.13
CA GLU A 441 -9.35 21.61 0.04
C GLU A 441 -10.24 21.77 -1.20
N SER A 442 -11.50 21.30 -1.15
CA SER A 442 -12.46 21.33 -2.28
C SER A 442 -11.94 20.63 -3.56
N MET A 443 -11.04 19.66 -3.40
CA MET A 443 -10.50 18.86 -4.51
C MET A 443 -11.43 17.72 -4.93
N ILE A 444 -12.32 17.30 -4.02
CA ILE A 444 -13.40 16.34 -4.27
C ILE A 444 -14.74 16.90 -3.79
N THR A 445 -15.83 16.42 -4.36
CA THR A 445 -17.18 16.80 -3.95
C THR A 445 -17.61 16.09 -2.67
N THR A 446 -18.67 16.57 -2.02
CA THR A 446 -19.31 15.85 -0.91
C THR A 446 -19.86 14.49 -1.36
N GLU A 447 -20.34 14.39 -2.59
CA GLU A 447 -20.83 13.14 -3.18
C GLU A 447 -19.70 12.13 -3.35
N ASP A 448 -18.53 12.57 -3.83
CA ASP A 448 -17.34 11.72 -3.93
C ASP A 448 -16.87 11.25 -2.55
N ALA A 449 -16.88 12.14 -1.55
CA ALA A 449 -16.50 11.80 -0.18
C ALA A 449 -17.45 10.76 0.44
N GLU A 450 -18.77 10.92 0.25
CA GLU A 450 -19.79 9.95 0.68
C GLU A 450 -19.67 8.61 -0.05
N SER A 451 -19.29 8.64 -1.34
CA SER A 451 -19.00 7.44 -2.12
C SER A 451 -17.78 6.68 -1.59
N TYR A 452 -16.75 7.40 -1.10
CA TYR A 452 -15.57 6.77 -0.51
C TYR A 452 -15.81 6.26 0.91
N ILE A 453 -16.45 7.08 1.75
CA ILE A 453 -16.74 6.81 3.15
C ILE A 453 -18.16 7.29 3.45
N PRO A 454 -19.15 6.37 3.45
CA PRO A 454 -20.53 6.71 3.78
C PRO A 454 -20.63 7.37 5.16
N GLY A 455 -21.44 8.42 5.28
CA GLY A 455 -21.70 9.16 6.53
C GLY A 455 -20.62 10.18 6.92
N ILE A 456 -19.60 10.40 6.09
CA ILE A 456 -18.49 11.32 6.41
C ILE A 456 -18.93 12.78 6.53
N SER A 457 -19.99 13.19 5.82
CA SER A 457 -20.54 14.55 5.88
C SER A 457 -21.28 14.83 7.19
N GLN A 458 -21.98 13.84 7.74
CA GLN A 458 -22.73 13.97 9.01
C GLN A 458 -21.80 14.13 10.22
N GLN A 459 -20.60 13.53 10.16
CA GLN A 459 -19.58 13.71 11.21
C GLN A 459 -19.00 15.14 11.24
N ARG A 460 -19.13 15.93 10.17
CA ARG A 460 -18.69 17.34 10.14
C ARG A 460 -19.71 18.29 10.76
N SER A 461 -21.01 18.04 10.61
CA SER A 461 -22.05 18.92 11.15
C SER A 461 -22.07 18.88 12.69
N THR A 462 -21.87 17.70 13.29
CA THR A 462 -21.84 17.54 14.75
C THR A 462 -20.74 18.34 15.43
N GLY A 463 -19.55 18.48 14.81
CA GLY A 463 -18.44 19.27 15.33
C GLY A 463 -18.58 20.78 15.16
N ARG A 464 -19.36 21.24 14.16
CA ARG A 464 -19.58 22.67 13.89
C ARG A 464 -20.81 23.22 14.61
N GLU A 465 -21.83 22.39 14.86
CA GLU A 465 -23.10 22.78 15.49
C GLU A 465 -23.09 22.67 17.03
N ARG A 466 -22.11 21.99 17.65
CA ARG A 466 -22.05 21.81 19.12
C ARG A 466 -21.07 22.71 19.88
N ARG A 467 -20.58 23.80 19.28
CA ARG A 467 -19.90 24.84 20.07
C ARG A 467 -20.94 25.87 20.50
N ALA A 468 -21.68 25.57 21.57
CA ALA A 468 -22.37 26.61 22.31
C ALA A 468 -21.34 27.71 22.61
N SER A 469 -21.60 28.94 22.16
CA SER A 469 -20.68 30.04 22.44
C SER A 469 -20.51 30.18 23.96
N LEU A 470 -19.35 30.62 24.45
CA LEU A 470 -19.16 30.90 25.88
C LEU A 470 -20.27 31.81 26.44
N ARG A 471 -20.83 32.68 25.58
CA ARG A 471 -21.99 33.54 25.88
C ARG A 471 -23.31 32.78 26.01
N GLU A 472 -23.55 31.74 25.21
CA GLU A 472 -24.72 30.87 25.36
C GLU A 472 -24.63 30.01 26.61
N LEU A 473 -23.48 29.41 26.89
CA LEU A 473 -23.26 28.66 28.13
C LEU A 473 -23.48 29.54 29.36
N ALA A 474 -23.00 30.79 29.33
CA ALA A 474 -23.18 31.75 30.40
C ALA A 474 -24.65 32.22 30.61
N ARG A 475 -25.55 31.98 29.64
CA ARG A 475 -26.98 32.29 29.77
C ARG A 475 -27.81 31.14 30.33
N GLN A 476 -27.30 29.91 30.30
CA GLN A 476 -27.99 28.74 30.84
C GLN A 476 -27.94 28.69 32.37
N SER A 477 -28.85 27.95 32.99
CA SER A 477 -28.81 27.65 34.42
C SER A 477 -27.57 26.82 34.78
N LEU A 478 -27.17 26.81 36.06
CA LEU A 478 -25.97 26.08 36.50
C LEU A 478 -26.12 24.56 36.29
N GLU A 479 -27.35 24.04 36.42
CA GLU A 479 -27.68 22.64 36.14
C GLU A 479 -27.61 22.30 34.65
N GLU A 480 -28.09 23.18 33.76
CA GLU A 480 -27.98 22.96 32.31
C GLU A 480 -26.55 23.10 31.80
N ARG A 481 -25.74 24.00 32.38
CA ARG A 481 -24.30 24.07 32.10
C ARG A 481 -23.61 22.78 32.47
N HIS A 482 -23.85 22.23 33.66
CA HIS A 482 -23.28 20.94 34.05
C HIS A 482 -23.75 19.80 33.16
N ARG A 483 -25.03 19.75 32.77
CA ARG A 483 -25.56 18.75 31.83
C ARG A 483 -24.90 18.84 30.45
N MET A 484 -24.73 20.06 29.93
CA MET A 484 -24.07 20.31 28.63
C MET A 484 -22.57 19.98 28.68
N LEU A 485 -21.89 20.32 29.77
CA LEU A 485 -20.47 19.99 29.97
C LEU A 485 -20.26 18.48 30.17
N GLN A 486 -21.16 17.80 30.87
CA GLN A 486 -21.15 16.34 31.01
C GLN A 486 -21.43 15.66 29.67
N GLY A 487 -22.40 16.14 28.89
CA GLY A 487 -22.64 15.66 27.53
C GLY A 487 -21.47 15.93 26.58
N ALA A 488 -20.74 17.03 26.74
CA ALA A 488 -19.53 17.32 25.95
C ALA A 488 -18.31 16.50 26.41
N ALA A 489 -18.22 16.16 27.71
CA ALA A 489 -17.20 15.25 28.25
C ALA A 489 -17.45 13.80 27.79
N VAL A 490 -18.71 13.40 27.59
CA VAL A 490 -19.08 12.11 26.97
C VAL A 490 -18.75 12.07 25.47
N VAL A 491 -18.72 13.22 24.79
CA VAL A 491 -18.31 13.32 23.36
C VAL A 491 -16.79 13.25 23.20
N VAL A 492 -16.02 13.42 24.27
CA VAL A 492 -14.58 13.11 24.30
C VAL A 492 -14.40 11.75 24.97
N ASP A 493 -15.03 10.73 24.40
CA ASP A 493 -14.73 9.33 24.66
C ASP A 493 -13.82 8.82 23.53
N PRO A 494 -12.60 8.33 23.80
CA PRO A 494 -11.74 7.69 22.79
C PRO A 494 -12.38 6.44 22.15
N VAL A 495 -13.54 5.99 22.64
CA VAL A 495 -14.18 4.71 22.32
C VAL A 495 -15.18 4.79 21.14
N GLU A 496 -15.54 5.95 20.61
CA GLU A 496 -16.46 6.06 19.46
C GLU A 496 -15.80 5.84 18.07
N THR A 497 -15.03 4.76 17.92
CA THR A 497 -14.71 4.17 16.60
C THR A 497 -15.30 2.77 16.40
N ALA A 498 -16.09 2.26 17.34
CA ALA A 498 -16.72 0.93 17.28
C ALA A 498 -18.21 0.93 16.85
N ALA A 499 -18.61 1.81 15.93
CA ALA A 499 -19.96 1.79 15.34
C ALA A 499 -19.88 1.61 13.82
N TRP A 500 -19.59 0.38 13.40
CA TRP A 500 -19.94 -0.13 12.07
C TRP A 500 -20.46 -1.56 12.24
N ASP A 501 -21.70 -1.77 11.81
CA ASP A 501 -22.45 -3.03 11.69
C ASP A 501 -23.31 -3.53 12.88
N GLU A 502 -24.37 -2.79 13.19
CA GLU A 502 -25.66 -3.43 13.53
C GLU A 502 -26.68 -3.09 12.43
N LEU A 503 -26.84 -4.02 11.48
CA LEU A 503 -28.09 -4.14 10.72
C LEU A 503 -29.08 -4.94 11.57
N PRO A 504 -30.39 -4.59 11.53
CA PRO A 504 -31.38 -5.20 12.40
C PRO A 504 -31.43 -6.72 12.19
N SER A 505 -31.35 -7.45 13.29
CA SER A 505 -31.70 -8.87 13.34
C SER A 505 -33.19 -9.01 13.03
N ASP A 506 -33.52 -9.60 11.89
CA ASP A 506 -34.84 -10.18 11.68
C ASP A 506 -35.01 -11.33 12.68
N GLU A 507 -35.74 -11.04 13.75
CA GLU A 507 -36.52 -12.04 14.47
C GLU A 507 -37.66 -12.50 13.56
N THR A 508 -37.60 -13.74 13.07
CA THR A 508 -38.79 -14.58 12.89
C THR A 508 -38.38 -16.07 12.86
N GLU A 509 -38.89 -16.79 13.87
CA GLU A 509 -39.13 -18.25 14.04
C GLU A 509 -38.09 -19.28 13.56
#